data_AF-G4XTR6-F1
#
_entry.id   AF-G4XTR6-F1
#
_cell.length_a   1.000
_cell.length_b   1.000
_cell.length_c   1.000
_cell.angle_alpha   90.00
_cell.angle_beta   90.00
_cell.angle_gamma   90.00
#
_symmetry.space_group_name_H-M   'P 1'
#
loop_
_entity.id
_entity.type
_entity.pdbx_description
1 polymer ?
#
loop_
_entity_poly.entity_id
_entity_poly.type
_entity_poly.pdbx_seq_one_letter_code
_entity_poly.pdbx_strand_id
1 'polypeptide(L)'
;NRHSKCSATNLNEFYTNHIKTNKCYNEKIKDGDTTTYKDIIDKKKDLMDIKEISKFSSLFSILSYLYYLFHGEFLDCEKIWKLAKNFADILEELNEDSNNKEKSLHTQILSTLLDDYNNLINKYGNKCSISQSISQLTAQNKPVESSLQTSEGASSSSSMLNTVIPVLSTFYVIS
;
A
#
# COMPACT_ATOMS: atom_id res chain seq x y z
N ASN A 1 1.41 -11.11 -39.42
CA ASN A 1 0.59 -11.44 -38.24
C ASN A 1 1.42 -11.42 -36.96
N ARG A 2 1.55 -10.26 -36.30
CA ARG A 2 2.13 -10.13 -34.95
C ARG A 2 1.15 -9.44 -34.00
N HIS A 3 -0.08 -9.92 -34.00
CA HIS A 3 -0.99 -9.70 -32.88
C HIS A 3 -1.16 -11.05 -32.20
N SER A 4 -0.15 -11.47 -31.42
CA SER A 4 -0.47 -12.39 -30.34
C SER A 4 -1.45 -11.64 -29.45
N LYS A 5 -2.67 -12.17 -29.31
CA LYS A 5 -3.56 -11.77 -28.23
C LYS A 5 -2.71 -11.81 -26.97
N CYS A 6 -2.46 -10.66 -26.34
CA CYS A 6 -1.94 -10.63 -24.99
C CYS A 6 -3.05 -11.29 -24.15
N SER A 7 -2.95 -12.59 -23.92
CA SER A 7 -3.86 -13.26 -23.01
C SER A 7 -3.62 -12.64 -21.63
N ALA A 8 -4.68 -12.19 -20.97
CA ALA A 8 -4.59 -11.76 -19.59
C ALA A 8 -3.84 -12.84 -18.80
N THR A 9 -2.66 -12.50 -18.29
CA THR A 9 -1.82 -13.46 -17.59
C THR A 9 -2.50 -13.80 -16.29
N ASN A 10 -2.86 -15.08 -16.10
CA ASN A 10 -3.37 -15.54 -14.83
C ASN A 10 -2.20 -15.61 -13.84
N LEU A 11 -2.19 -14.73 -12.84
CA LEU A 11 -1.10 -14.68 -11.85
C LEU A 11 -0.98 -16.00 -11.07
N ASN A 12 -2.08 -16.71 -10.82
CA ASN A 12 -2.02 -18.03 -10.18
C ASN A 12 -1.36 -19.08 -11.06
N GLU A 13 -1.59 -19.03 -12.38
CA GLU A 13 -0.93 -19.91 -13.33
C GLU A 13 0.57 -19.59 -13.44
N PHE A 14 0.92 -18.31 -13.58
CA PHE A 14 2.31 -17.87 -13.58
C PHE A 14 3.04 -18.30 -12.30
N TYR A 15 2.42 -18.06 -11.14
CA TYR A 15 2.96 -18.47 -9.86
C TYR A 15 3.19 -19.98 -9.80
N THR A 16 2.20 -20.78 -10.21
CA THR A 16 2.27 -22.25 -10.18
C THR A 16 3.37 -22.79 -11.08
N ASN A 17 3.51 -22.23 -12.29
CA ASN A 17 4.44 -22.74 -13.30
C ASN A 17 5.88 -22.24 -13.10
N HIS A 18 6.06 -21.03 -12.56
CA HIS A 18 7.36 -20.36 -12.57
C HIS A 18 7.91 -19.98 -11.19
N ILE A 19 7.07 -19.88 -10.16
CA ILE A 19 7.51 -19.46 -8.81
C ILE A 19 7.50 -20.65 -7.85
N LYS A 20 6.40 -21.41 -7.80
CA LYS A 20 6.22 -22.53 -6.88
C LYS A 20 7.32 -23.58 -7.01
N THR A 21 7.76 -23.87 -8.23
CA THR A 21 8.80 -24.86 -8.55
C THR A 21 10.21 -24.27 -8.58
N ASN A 22 10.35 -22.95 -8.45
CA ASN A 22 11.62 -22.28 -8.57
C ASN A 22 12.45 -22.48 -7.30
N LYS A 23 13.66 -23.04 -7.46
CA LYS A 23 14.55 -23.34 -6.34
C LYS A 23 14.85 -22.10 -5.50
N CYS A 24 15.15 -20.96 -6.12
CA CYS A 24 15.53 -19.73 -5.41
C CYS A 24 14.40 -19.19 -4.51
N TYR A 25 13.13 -19.40 -4.88
CA TYR A 25 11.98 -18.99 -4.07
C TYR A 25 11.67 -19.95 -2.91
N ASN A 26 12.14 -21.20 -3.02
CA ASN A 26 12.03 -22.24 -2.01
C ASN A 26 13.23 -22.25 -1.05
N GLU A 27 14.27 -21.47 -1.33
CA GLU A 27 15.40 -21.29 -0.41
C GLU A 27 14.99 -20.38 0.76
N LYS A 28 15.58 -20.65 1.93
CA LYS A 28 15.33 -19.87 3.15
C LYS A 28 15.90 -18.46 2.98
N ILE A 29 15.17 -17.47 3.46
CA ILE A 29 15.53 -16.05 3.26
C ILE A 29 16.79 -15.68 4.05
N LYS A 30 16.99 -16.24 5.25
CA LYS A 30 18.17 -16.04 6.11
C LYS A 30 18.49 -17.28 6.93
N ASP A 31 19.75 -17.40 7.36
CA ASP A 31 20.15 -18.40 8.34
C ASP A 31 19.47 -18.13 9.69
N GLY A 32 18.60 -19.05 10.10
CA GLY A 32 17.85 -19.00 11.36
C GLY A 32 16.34 -18.83 11.19
N ASP A 33 15.87 -18.38 10.03
CA ASP A 33 14.44 -18.34 9.70
C ASP A 33 14.07 -19.57 8.88
N THR A 34 12.91 -20.18 9.17
CA THR A 34 12.35 -21.28 8.37
C THR A 34 11.55 -20.78 7.17
N THR A 35 11.32 -19.47 7.08
CA THR A 35 10.48 -18.84 6.06
C THR A 35 11.18 -18.75 4.70
N THR A 36 10.47 -19.14 3.65
CA THR A 36 10.88 -18.97 2.26
C THR A 36 10.10 -17.84 1.58
N TYR A 37 10.60 -17.31 0.45
CA TYR A 37 9.83 -16.35 -0.34
C TYR A 37 8.51 -16.96 -0.82
N LYS A 38 8.52 -18.25 -1.16
CA LYS A 38 7.31 -18.99 -1.52
C LYS A 38 6.26 -18.93 -0.42
N ASP A 39 6.64 -19.12 0.85
CA ASP A 39 5.70 -19.11 1.98
C ASP A 39 5.05 -17.74 2.18
N ILE A 40 5.81 -16.67 1.96
CA ILE A 40 5.28 -15.29 2.01
C ILE A 40 4.26 -15.09 0.91
N ILE A 41 4.59 -15.52 -0.31
CA ILE A 41 3.72 -15.35 -1.48
C ILE A 41 2.44 -16.19 -1.34
N ASP A 42 2.54 -17.44 -0.85
CA ASP A 42 1.39 -18.31 -0.60
C ASP A 42 0.39 -17.67 0.37
N LYS A 43 0.87 -16.97 1.41
CA LYS A 43 0.02 -16.21 2.35
C LYS A 43 -0.67 -15.00 1.73
N LYS A 44 -0.20 -14.54 0.56
CA LYS A 44 -0.73 -13.37 -0.16
C LYS A 44 -1.40 -13.76 -1.48
N LYS A 45 -1.58 -15.05 -1.73
CA LYS A 45 -2.14 -15.58 -2.97
C LYS A 45 -3.57 -15.08 -3.23
N ASP A 46 -4.35 -14.91 -2.17
CA ASP A 46 -5.71 -14.37 -2.25
C ASP A 46 -5.74 -12.89 -2.68
N LEU A 47 -4.59 -12.20 -2.66
CA LEU A 47 -4.45 -10.84 -3.15
C LEU A 47 -4.04 -10.76 -4.63
N MET A 48 -3.85 -11.88 -5.33
CA MET A 48 -3.32 -11.93 -6.70
C MET A 48 -4.37 -11.78 -7.81
N ASP A 49 -5.50 -11.11 -7.54
CA ASP A 49 -6.42 -10.76 -8.63
C ASP A 49 -5.81 -9.62 -9.46
N ILE A 50 -5.24 -9.98 -10.62
CA ILE A 50 -4.60 -9.00 -11.50
C ILE A 50 -5.55 -7.90 -11.97
N LYS A 51 -6.84 -8.23 -12.16
CA LYS A 51 -7.84 -7.26 -12.59
C LYS A 51 -8.05 -6.24 -11.49
N GLU A 52 -8.21 -6.71 -10.26
CA GLU A 52 -8.41 -5.84 -9.11
C GLU A 52 -7.17 -5.01 -8.78
N ILE A 53 -5.99 -5.63 -8.69
CA ILE A 53 -4.71 -4.94 -8.45
C ILE A 53 -4.46 -3.86 -9.50
N SER A 54 -4.76 -4.12 -10.77
CA SER A 54 -4.48 -3.17 -11.85
C SER A 54 -5.17 -1.81 -11.69
N LYS A 55 -6.33 -1.77 -11.02
CA LYS A 55 -7.05 -0.52 -10.71
C LYS A 55 -6.23 0.45 -9.84
N PHE A 56 -5.35 -0.09 -9.00
CA PHE A 56 -4.55 0.67 -8.03
C PHE A 56 -3.14 1.03 -8.55
N SER A 57 -2.79 0.61 -9.76
CA SER A 57 -1.44 0.80 -10.33
C SER A 57 -1.01 2.28 -10.37
N SER A 58 -1.94 3.19 -10.68
CA SER A 58 -1.70 4.64 -10.66
C SER A 58 -1.39 5.16 -9.27
N LEU A 59 -2.20 4.81 -8.26
CA LEU A 59 -1.96 5.21 -6.86
C LEU A 59 -0.61 4.71 -6.36
N PHE A 60 -0.29 3.44 -6.59
CA PHE A 60 1.00 2.86 -6.20
C PHE A 60 2.17 3.58 -6.87
N SER A 61 2.05 3.91 -8.16
CA SER A 61 3.08 4.63 -8.91
C SER A 61 3.29 6.04 -8.38
N ILE A 62 2.21 6.77 -8.09
CA ILE A 62 2.27 8.12 -7.52
C ILE A 62 2.91 8.09 -6.14
N LEU A 63 2.45 7.19 -5.27
CA LEU A 63 2.97 7.05 -3.91
C LEU A 63 4.46 6.73 -3.90
N SER A 64 4.89 5.77 -4.72
CA SER A 64 6.30 5.41 -4.88
C SER A 64 7.13 6.60 -5.36
N TYR A 65 6.59 7.37 -6.33
CA TYR A 65 7.29 8.52 -6.87
C TYR A 65 7.37 9.69 -5.88
N LEU A 66 6.34 9.90 -5.06
CA LEU A 66 6.38 10.85 -3.95
C LEU A 66 7.48 10.49 -2.96
N TYR A 67 7.59 9.23 -2.54
CA TYR A 67 8.69 8.76 -1.69
C TYR A 67 10.05 9.06 -2.31
N TYR A 68 10.23 8.79 -3.60
CA TYR A 68 11.45 9.11 -4.33
C TYR A 68 11.76 10.61 -4.31
N LEU A 69 10.79 11.47 -4.65
CA LEU A 69 10.98 12.92 -4.69
C LEU A 69 11.36 13.48 -3.31
N PHE A 70 10.81 12.94 -2.22
CA PHE A 70 11.16 13.38 -0.86
C PHE A 70 12.56 12.98 -0.38
N HIS A 71 13.21 12.04 -1.07
CA HIS A 71 14.61 11.68 -0.83
C HIS A 71 15.58 12.47 -1.71
N GLY A 72 15.09 13.28 -2.66
CA GLY A 72 15.93 14.16 -3.47
C GLY A 72 16.57 15.29 -2.65
N GLU A 73 17.74 15.74 -3.07
CA GLU A 73 18.46 16.87 -2.45
C GLU A 73 17.68 18.18 -2.57
N PHE A 74 16.98 18.39 -3.69
CA PHE A 74 16.15 19.55 -3.96
C PHE A 74 14.71 19.12 -4.19
N LEU A 75 13.79 19.69 -3.41
CA LEU A 75 12.37 19.37 -3.50
C LEU A 75 11.67 20.30 -4.49
N ASP A 76 11.05 19.71 -5.51
CA ASP A 76 10.10 20.39 -6.38
C ASP A 76 8.71 20.31 -5.74
N CYS A 77 8.41 21.27 -4.86
CA CYS A 77 7.16 21.27 -4.11
C CYS A 77 5.92 21.48 -5.01
N GLU A 78 6.04 22.16 -6.16
CA GLU A 78 4.93 22.30 -7.10
C GLU A 78 4.55 20.94 -7.68
N LYS A 79 5.55 20.17 -8.12
CA LYS A 79 5.34 18.82 -8.65
C LYS A 79 4.83 17.85 -7.58
N ILE A 80 5.40 17.89 -6.38
CA ILE A 80 4.95 17.08 -5.24
C ILE A 80 3.47 17.38 -4.93
N TRP A 81 3.08 18.66 -4.91
CA TRP A 81 1.69 19.05 -4.64
C TRP A 81 0.74 18.55 -5.73
N LYS A 82 1.10 18.69 -7.00
CA LYS A 82 0.29 18.16 -8.13
C LYS A 82 0.11 16.65 -8.03
N LEU A 83 1.16 15.90 -7.66
CA LEU A 83 1.09 14.46 -7.47
C LEU A 83 0.23 14.08 -6.26
N ALA A 84 0.38 14.77 -5.14
CA ALA A 84 -0.42 14.56 -3.93
C ALA A 84 -1.92 14.81 -4.19
N LYS A 85 -2.25 15.85 -4.95
CA LYS A 85 -3.63 16.11 -5.38
C LYS A 85 -4.15 15.01 -6.30
N ASN A 86 -3.39 14.61 -7.31
CA ASN A 86 -3.78 13.53 -8.22
C ASN A 86 -3.98 12.19 -7.48
N PHE A 87 -3.17 11.90 -6.46
CA PHE A 87 -3.39 10.75 -5.58
C PHE A 87 -4.74 10.83 -4.86
N ALA A 88 -5.06 12.00 -4.30
CA ALA A 88 -6.33 12.22 -3.61
C ALA A 88 -7.54 12.03 -4.55
N ASP A 89 -7.50 12.64 -5.74
CA ASP A 89 -8.57 12.56 -6.73
C ASP A 89 -8.83 11.08 -7.15
N ILE A 90 -7.78 10.32 -7.46
CA ILE A 90 -7.89 8.89 -7.83
C ILE A 90 -8.39 8.04 -6.64
N LEU A 91 -7.95 8.36 -5.42
CA LEU A 91 -8.38 7.65 -4.22
C LEU A 91 -9.88 7.81 -3.99
N GLU A 92 -10.42 9.02 -4.19
CA GLU A 92 -11.83 9.33 -4.10
C GLU A 92 -12.65 8.54 -5.12
N GLU A 93 -12.25 8.54 -6.40
CA GLU A 93 -12.88 7.75 -7.46
C GLU A 93 -12.93 6.25 -7.13
N LEU A 94 -11.85 5.70 -6.56
CA LEU A 94 -11.78 4.29 -6.17
C LEU A 94 -12.61 3.98 -4.92
N ASN A 95 -12.85 4.95 -4.05
CA ASN A 95 -13.68 4.76 -2.86
C ASN A 95 -15.18 4.67 -3.21
N GLU A 96 -15.60 5.36 -4.27
CA GLU A 96 -16.96 5.31 -4.82
C GLU A 96 -17.26 4.05 -5.64
N ASP A 97 -16.26 3.21 -5.95
CA ASP A 97 -16.47 1.95 -6.69
C ASP A 97 -17.39 1.00 -5.91
N SER A 98 -18.45 0.55 -6.58
CA SER A 98 -19.43 -0.45 -6.13
C SER A 98 -18.84 -1.77 -5.60
N ASN A 99 -17.56 -2.04 -5.85
CA ASN A 99 -16.81 -3.17 -5.28
C ASN A 99 -16.37 -2.97 -3.82
N ASN A 100 -16.71 -1.85 -3.19
CA ASN A 100 -16.42 -1.52 -1.79
C ASN A 100 -17.27 -2.33 -0.78
N LYS A 101 -17.28 -3.65 -0.94
CA LYS A 101 -17.78 -4.58 0.08
C LYS A 101 -16.75 -4.67 1.19
N GLU A 102 -17.21 -4.62 2.44
CA GLU A 102 -16.35 -4.74 3.61
C GLU A 102 -15.44 -5.99 3.51
N LYS A 103 -14.14 -5.81 3.79
CA LYS A 103 -13.09 -6.86 3.71
C LYS A 103 -12.83 -7.42 2.30
N SER A 104 -13.37 -6.81 1.24
CA SER A 104 -12.98 -7.16 -0.12
C SER A 104 -11.49 -6.88 -0.38
N LEU A 105 -10.92 -7.54 -1.39
CA LEU A 105 -9.56 -7.24 -1.85
C LEU A 105 -9.39 -5.75 -2.19
N HIS A 106 -10.40 -5.16 -2.83
CA HIS A 106 -10.45 -3.72 -3.14
C HIS A 106 -10.24 -2.86 -1.89
N THR A 107 -11.08 -3.07 -0.87
CA THR A 107 -11.01 -2.31 0.39
C THR A 107 -9.71 -2.55 1.13
N GLN A 108 -9.14 -3.77 1.09
CA GLN A 108 -7.85 -4.07 1.71
C GLN A 108 -6.68 -3.33 1.02
N ILE A 109 -6.62 -3.32 -0.31
CA ILE A 109 -5.59 -2.59 -1.06
C ILE A 109 -5.74 -1.09 -0.85
N LEU A 110 -6.96 -0.57 -0.94
CA LEU A 110 -7.27 0.85 -0.73
C LEU A 110 -6.85 1.33 0.66
N SER A 111 -7.20 0.58 1.71
CA SER A 111 -6.81 0.89 3.10
C SER A 111 -5.29 0.89 3.27
N THR A 112 -4.59 -0.09 2.68
CA THR A 112 -3.13 -0.16 2.76
C THR A 112 -2.46 1.05 2.11
N LEU A 113 -2.92 1.44 0.92
CA LEU A 113 -2.40 2.62 0.21
C LEU A 113 -2.69 3.93 0.95
N LEU A 114 -3.86 4.05 1.57
CA LEU A 114 -4.20 5.20 2.40
C LEU A 114 -3.30 5.29 3.64
N ASP A 115 -3.05 4.17 4.32
CA ASP A 115 -2.14 4.12 5.48
C ASP A 115 -0.71 4.50 5.07
N ASP A 116 -0.21 3.96 3.96
CA ASP A 116 1.14 4.28 3.48
C ASP A 116 1.27 5.75 3.03
N TYR A 117 0.22 6.31 2.43
CA TYR A 117 0.17 7.73 2.09
C TYR A 117 0.14 8.62 3.34
N ASN A 118 -0.66 8.26 4.34
CA ASN A 118 -0.69 8.95 5.64
C ASN A 118 0.69 8.92 6.31
N ASN A 119 1.39 7.78 6.25
CA ASN A 119 2.76 7.65 6.74
C ASN A 119 3.74 8.59 5.99
N LEU A 120 3.60 8.69 4.66
CA LEU A 120 4.39 9.61 3.84
C LEU A 120 4.13 11.07 4.25
N ILE A 121 2.87 11.47 4.43
CA ILE A 121 2.51 12.83 4.85
C ILE A 121 3.01 13.12 6.27
N ASN A 122 2.87 12.18 7.20
CA ASN A 122 3.36 12.37 8.56
C ASN A 122 4.87 12.57 8.59
N LYS A 123 5.61 11.87 7.71
CA LYS A 123 7.07 11.94 7.65
C LYS A 123 7.59 13.17 6.89
N TYR A 124 6.92 13.57 5.82
CA TYR A 124 7.45 14.56 4.86
C TYR A 124 6.53 15.74 4.58
N GLY A 125 5.28 15.72 5.05
CA GLY A 125 4.24 16.66 4.65
C GLY A 125 4.57 18.13 4.93
N ASN A 126 5.33 18.40 6.00
CA ASN A 126 5.77 19.74 6.36
C ASN A 126 6.81 20.33 5.39
N LYS A 127 7.54 19.49 4.62
CA LYS A 127 8.59 19.95 3.72
C LYS A 127 8.05 20.74 2.51
N CYS A 128 6.83 20.42 2.08
CA CYS A 128 6.15 21.07 0.95
C CYS A 128 4.70 21.45 1.29
N SER A 129 4.35 21.54 2.57
CA SER A 129 3.00 21.88 3.07
C SER A 129 1.86 21.04 2.47
N ILE A 130 2.11 19.77 2.12
CA ILE A 130 1.11 18.91 1.46
C ILE A 130 0.09 18.28 2.42
N SER A 131 0.23 18.47 3.73
CA SER A 131 -0.74 18.02 4.73
C SER A 131 -2.14 18.64 4.55
N GLN A 132 -2.22 19.81 3.91
CA GLN A 132 -3.49 20.46 3.56
C GLN A 132 -4.29 19.71 2.49
N SER A 133 -3.64 18.94 1.62
CA SER A 133 -4.32 18.18 0.55
C SER A 133 -5.16 17.01 1.09
N ILE A 134 -4.85 16.47 2.29
CA ILE A 134 -5.63 15.38 2.91
C ILE A 134 -6.85 15.88 3.67
N SER A 135 -6.80 17.07 4.28
CA SER A 135 -7.92 17.57 5.09
C SER A 135 -9.22 17.73 4.29
N GLN A 136 -9.13 17.81 2.96
CA GLN A 136 -10.27 17.78 2.04
C GLN A 136 -10.87 16.37 1.87
N LEU A 137 -10.06 15.31 1.90
CA LEU A 137 -10.48 13.92 1.76
C LEU A 137 -11.22 13.38 3.00
N THR A 138 -10.74 13.69 4.21
CA THR A 138 -11.33 13.20 5.47
C THR A 138 -12.63 13.88 5.87
N ALA A 139 -12.89 15.08 5.32
CA ALA A 139 -14.14 15.80 5.58
C ALA A 139 -15.34 15.19 4.82
N GLN A 140 -15.09 14.49 3.71
CA GLN A 140 -16.14 13.81 2.93
C GLN A 140 -16.18 12.30 3.12
N ASN A 141 -15.07 11.66 3.52
CA ASN A 141 -14.98 10.22 3.71
C ASN A 141 -14.79 9.86 5.18
N LYS A 142 -15.87 9.91 5.97
CA LYS A 142 -15.92 9.07 7.18
C LYS A 142 -16.17 7.63 6.74
N PRO A 143 -15.26 6.68 6.99
CA PRO A 143 -15.65 5.28 7.00
C PRO A 143 -16.73 5.14 8.06
N VAL A 144 -17.74 4.31 7.78
CA VAL A 144 -18.75 3.90 8.75
C VAL A 144 -18.02 3.55 10.05
N GLU A 145 -18.39 4.31 11.08
CA GLU A 145 -17.92 4.23 12.44
C GLU A 145 -17.83 2.76 12.87
N SER A 146 -16.61 2.23 13.01
CA SER A 146 -16.45 1.01 13.80
C SER A 146 -16.85 1.39 15.21
N SER A 147 -18.03 0.99 15.63
CA SER A 147 -18.48 1.10 17.01
C SER A 147 -17.56 0.25 17.89
N LEU A 148 -16.46 0.81 18.37
CA LEU A 148 -15.92 0.41 19.66
C LEU A 148 -16.65 1.25 20.69
N GLN A 149 -17.60 0.60 21.35
CA GLN A 149 -18.33 1.15 22.49
C GLN A 149 -17.35 1.75 23.51
N THR A 150 -17.41 3.06 23.67
CA THR A 150 -16.94 3.73 24.89
C THR A 150 -17.93 3.35 26.00
N SER A 151 -17.54 2.39 26.84
CA SER A 151 -18.02 2.35 28.21
C SER A 151 -17.02 3.11 29.05
N GLU A 152 -17.47 4.18 29.69
CA GLU A 152 -16.71 4.94 30.68
C GLU A 152 -16.21 4.03 31.82
N GLY A 153 -15.00 4.29 32.30
CA GLY A 153 -14.49 3.66 33.51
C GLY A 153 -12.97 3.78 33.73
N ALA A 154 -12.58 4.86 34.42
CA ALA A 154 -11.38 4.99 35.26
C ALA A 154 -9.96 4.99 34.61
N SER A 155 -9.33 6.16 34.73
CA SER A 155 -7.91 6.43 34.98
C SER A 155 -6.97 5.23 35.17
N SER A 156 -5.97 5.09 34.29
CA SER A 156 -4.54 5.08 34.66
C SER A 156 -3.62 4.97 33.45
N SER A 157 -2.51 5.69 33.51
CA SER A 157 -1.42 5.76 32.54
C SER A 157 -0.77 4.40 32.25
N SER A 158 -0.54 4.09 30.98
CA SER A 158 0.45 3.09 30.57
C SER A 158 0.93 3.36 29.15
N SER A 159 2.16 3.85 29.02
CA SER A 159 2.91 3.85 27.79
C SER A 159 3.20 2.42 27.35
N MET A 160 2.74 2.02 26.16
CA MET A 160 3.28 0.86 25.47
C MET A 160 3.47 1.20 24.00
N LEU A 161 4.72 1.09 23.58
CA LEU A 161 5.21 1.13 22.21
C LEU A 161 4.38 0.20 21.32
N ASN A 162 3.65 0.73 20.35
CA ASN A 162 3.22 -0.06 19.20
C ASN A 162 4.42 -0.19 18.27
N THR A 163 5.11 -1.33 18.38
CA THR A 163 6.15 -1.76 17.44
C THR A 163 5.55 -1.83 16.04
N VAL A 164 5.91 -0.86 15.20
CA VAL A 164 5.70 -0.89 13.76
C VAL A 164 6.38 -2.13 13.20
N ILE A 165 5.61 -2.98 12.51
CA ILE A 165 6.09 -4.18 11.82
C ILE A 165 7.19 -3.74 10.82
N PRO A 166 8.44 -4.23 10.93
CA PRO A 166 9.58 -3.69 10.18
C PRO A 166 9.72 -4.28 8.76
N VAL A 167 8.62 -4.64 8.09
CA VAL A 167 8.68 -5.40 6.83
C VAL A 167 8.87 -4.50 5.58
N LEU A 168 8.80 -3.17 5.70
CA LEU A 168 9.07 -2.26 4.56
C LEU A 168 10.48 -1.64 4.52
N SER A 169 11.41 -2.02 5.39
CA SER A 169 12.71 -1.34 5.51
C SER A 169 13.90 -2.08 4.88
N THR A 170 13.81 -2.53 3.62
CA THR A 170 14.96 -3.16 2.91
C THR A 170 15.49 -2.39 1.68
N PHE A 171 15.15 -1.11 1.48
CA PHE A 171 15.84 -0.28 0.47
C PHE A 171 17.08 0.43 1.01
N TYR A 172 17.94 -0.27 1.77
CA TYR A 172 19.25 0.27 2.13
C TYR A 172 20.30 -0.82 2.23
N VAL A 173 20.76 -1.33 1.09
CA VAL A 173 22.16 -1.78 0.89
C VAL A 173 22.45 -1.66 -0.61
N ILE A 174 23.10 -0.55 -1.00
CA ILE A 174 24.23 -0.43 -1.94
C ILE A 174 24.52 1.08 -2.03
N SER A 175 25.56 1.50 -1.32
CA SER A 175 26.43 2.64 -1.64
C SER A 175 27.84 2.20 -1.28
#